data_AF-A0A962XY48-F1
#
_entry.id   AF-A0A962XY48-F1
#
_cell.length_a   1.000
_cell.length_b   1.000
_cell.length_c   1.000
_cell.angle_alpha   90.00
_cell.angle_beta   90.00
_cell.angle_gamma   90.00
#
_symmetry.space_group_name_H-M   'P 1'
#
loop_
_entity.id
_entity.type
_entity.pdbx_description
1 polymer ?
#
loop_
_entity_poly.entity_id
_entity_poly.type
_entity_poly.pdbx_seq_one_letter_code
_entity_poly.pdbx_strand_id
1 'polypeptide(L)'
;FEADEALEEGVKIHWLRTIKNIEETTFTVEVMEIDEKGRPRPTGELETLEADALIMALGQDVDTSFMTRVPGVELKSDGVVMVNENMMTGYPGLFAGGDMVPSDRTVTIGVGHGKKAARNIDAWLRTGESYVKPAKHDLATFEKLHVWYYTDAAQRPQSHLEMKVRQTSFTEVVGGLNQKEALYEAKRCLSCGNCYECDGCFGACPEDAVIKLGPGNRYRYDYDLCTGCAVCFEQCPCHAIEMIPEPPTETSEQAV
;
A
#
# COMPACT_ATOMS: atom_id res chain seq x y z
N PHE A 1 6.10 4.03 17.26
CA PHE A 1 5.96 2.58 17.25
C PHE A 1 7.32 1.91 17.37
N GLU A 2 8.18 1.93 16.33
CA GLU A 2 9.48 1.20 16.39
C GLU A 2 10.40 1.66 17.55
N ALA A 3 10.52 2.98 17.77
CA ALA A 3 11.29 3.51 18.89
C ALA A 3 10.66 3.16 20.26
N ASP A 4 9.33 3.08 20.32
CA ASP A 4 8.61 2.73 21.54
C ASP A 4 8.85 1.25 21.89
N GLU A 5 8.81 0.36 20.89
CA GLU A 5 9.12 -1.06 21.05
C GLU A 5 10.57 -1.29 21.52
N ALA A 6 11.53 -0.54 20.97
CA ALA A 6 12.91 -0.61 21.43
C ALA A 6 13.03 -0.20 22.91
N LEU A 7 12.35 0.87 23.31
CA LEU A 7 12.31 1.32 24.70
C LEU A 7 11.65 0.28 25.63
N GLU A 8 10.55 -0.33 25.19
CA GLU A 8 9.90 -1.43 25.91
C GLU A 8 10.88 -2.60 26.14
N GLU A 9 11.69 -2.92 25.13
CA GLU A 9 12.72 -3.96 25.19
C GLU A 9 13.96 -3.56 26.02
N GLY A 10 13.97 -2.35 26.60
CA GLY A 10 15.03 -1.86 27.46
C GLY A 10 16.21 -1.24 26.71
N VAL A 11 16.07 -0.98 25.41
CA VAL A 11 17.06 -0.23 24.63
C VAL A 11 17.11 1.20 25.16
N LYS A 12 18.30 1.65 25.53
CA LYS A 12 18.52 3.04 25.95
C LYS A 12 18.81 3.89 24.72
N ILE A 13 17.92 4.86 24.45
CA ILE A 13 18.14 5.80 23.35
C ILE A 13 18.82 7.06 23.89
N HIS A 14 20.09 7.24 23.53
CA HIS A 14 20.85 8.46 23.79
C HIS A 14 20.58 9.47 22.67
N TRP A 15 19.45 10.17 22.75
CA TRP A 15 19.06 11.20 21.78
C TRP A 15 20.11 12.29 21.65
N LEU A 16 20.28 12.85 20.45
CA LEU A 16 21.16 14.00 20.21
C LEU A 16 22.61 13.74 20.64
N ARG A 17 23.12 12.54 20.38
CA ARG A 17 24.55 12.21 20.50
C ARG A 17 25.11 11.86 19.14
N THR A 18 26.30 12.35 18.82
CA THR A 18 27.03 11.94 17.61
C THR A 18 28.41 11.42 17.99
N ILE A 19 28.89 10.38 17.32
CA ILE A 19 30.22 9.80 17.60
C ILE A 19 31.29 10.74 17.03
N LYS A 20 32.25 11.14 17.87
CA LYS A 20 33.43 11.93 17.48
C LYS A 20 34.68 11.10 17.29
N ASN A 21 34.87 10.13 18.18
CA ASN A 21 36.07 9.31 18.21
C ASN A 21 35.72 7.89 18.69
N ILE A 22 36.46 6.93 18.19
CA ILE A 22 36.31 5.50 18.50
C ILE A 22 37.69 4.98 18.89
N GLU A 23 37.82 4.54 20.15
CA GLU A 23 39.03 3.96 20.71
C GLU A 23 38.70 2.59 21.29
N GLU A 24 38.83 1.54 20.46
CA GLU A 24 38.51 0.16 20.82
C GLU A 24 37.08 0.01 21.40
N THR A 25 36.96 -0.11 22.74
CA THR A 25 35.69 -0.26 23.46
C THR A 25 35.14 1.06 24.01
N THR A 26 35.85 2.16 23.80
CA THR A 26 35.53 3.49 24.31
C THR A 26 35.14 4.43 23.17
N PHE A 27 33.98 5.06 23.30
CA PHE A 27 33.41 5.95 22.30
C PHE A 27 33.27 7.35 22.89
N THR A 28 33.91 8.34 22.26
CA THR A 28 33.66 9.74 22.59
C THR A 28 32.48 10.22 21.76
N VAL A 29 31.42 10.68 22.42
CA VAL A 29 30.25 11.27 21.78
C VAL A 29 30.15 12.75 22.12
N GLU A 30 29.70 13.55 21.15
CA GLU A 30 29.37 14.96 21.38
C GLU A 30 27.87 15.11 21.56
N VAL A 31 27.48 15.89 22.58
CA VAL A 31 26.10 16.29 22.82
C VAL A 31 25.68 17.28 21.73
N MET A 32 24.49 17.06 21.20
CA MET A 32 23.88 17.89 20.18
C MET A 32 22.67 18.62 20.77
N GLU A 33 22.34 19.78 20.22
CA GLU A 33 21.11 20.50 20.48
C GLU A 33 20.37 20.77 19.16
N ILE A 34 19.06 20.97 19.22
CA ILE A 34 18.28 21.30 18.03
C ILE A 34 18.30 22.81 17.80
N ASP A 35 18.69 23.24 16.61
CA ASP A 35 18.65 24.64 16.21
C ASP A 35 17.22 25.12 15.89
N GLU A 36 17.06 26.41 15.63
CA GLU A 36 15.76 27.03 15.28
C GLU A 36 15.11 26.44 14.00
N LYS A 37 15.89 25.72 13.17
CA LYS A 37 15.44 25.07 11.94
C LYS A 37 15.15 23.58 12.14
N GLY A 38 15.19 23.08 13.37
CA GLY A 38 14.94 21.68 13.69
C GLY A 38 16.12 20.76 13.39
N ARG A 39 17.34 21.29 13.16
CA ARG A 39 18.53 20.50 12.83
C ARG A 39 19.44 20.34 14.05
N PRO A 40 20.03 19.15 14.25
CA PRO A 40 21.00 18.94 15.32
C PRO A 40 22.29 19.73 15.02
N ARG A 41 22.78 20.49 16.01
CA ARG A 41 24.06 21.19 16.01
C ARG A 41 24.91 20.76 17.20
N PRO A 42 26.24 20.69 17.05
CA PRO A 42 27.15 20.31 18.12
C PRO A 42 27.22 21.38 19.22
N THR A 43 27.25 20.96 20.49
CA THR A 43 27.38 21.89 21.63
C THR A 43 28.83 22.10 22.07
N GLY A 44 29.75 21.21 21.67
CA GLY A 44 31.12 21.15 22.19
C GLY A 44 31.27 20.33 23.48
N GLU A 45 30.17 19.89 24.09
CA GLU A 45 30.19 19.03 25.28
C GLU A 45 30.43 17.57 24.88
N LEU A 46 31.42 16.92 25.51
CA LEU A 46 31.82 15.55 25.21
C LEU A 46 31.45 14.62 26.36
N GLU A 47 30.88 13.47 26.01
CA GLU A 47 30.61 12.34 26.91
C GLU A 47 31.40 11.12 26.43
N THR A 48 31.69 10.19 27.35
CA THR A 48 32.31 8.90 27.03
C THR A 48 31.32 7.78 27.27
N LEU A 49 31.21 6.87 26.30
CA LEU A 49 30.42 5.65 26.39
C LEU A 49 31.34 4.44 26.22
N GLU A 50 31.05 3.35 26.90
CA GLU A 50 31.76 2.07 26.74
C GLU A 50 30.81 1.03 26.13
N ALA A 51 31.31 0.27 25.16
CA ALA A 51 30.60 -0.88 24.59
C ALA A 51 31.57 -1.91 24.00
N ASP A 52 31.18 -3.17 24.02
CA ASP A 52 31.96 -4.27 23.43
C ASP A 52 31.79 -4.38 21.90
N ALA A 53 30.72 -3.78 21.36
CA ALA A 53 30.37 -3.83 19.94
C ALA A 53 29.74 -2.52 19.47
N LEU A 54 30.09 -2.11 18.25
CA LEU A 54 29.47 -0.99 17.53
C LEU A 54 28.78 -1.52 16.27
N ILE A 55 27.47 -1.27 16.16
CA ILE A 55 26.69 -1.53 14.94
C ILE A 55 26.33 -0.19 14.33
N MET A 56 26.84 0.09 13.13
CA MET A 56 26.63 1.36 12.43
C MET A 56 25.42 1.27 11.50
N ALA A 57 24.31 1.89 11.90
CA ALA A 57 23.08 1.98 11.11
C ALA A 57 22.97 3.35 10.39
N LEU A 58 23.93 3.66 9.51
CA LEU A 58 24.04 4.98 8.86
C LEU A 58 23.15 5.18 7.61
N GLY A 59 22.28 4.22 7.32
CA GLY A 59 21.51 4.18 6.09
C GLY A 59 22.26 3.50 4.95
N GLN A 60 21.83 3.77 3.72
CA GLN A 60 22.34 3.13 2.51
C GLN A 60 22.43 4.14 1.37
N ASP A 61 23.47 3.96 0.55
CA ASP A 61 23.67 4.64 -0.71
C ASP A 61 23.59 3.65 -1.87
N VAL A 62 23.18 4.14 -3.03
CA VAL A 62 23.06 3.32 -4.24
C VAL A 62 24.34 3.48 -5.03
N ASP A 63 25.04 2.38 -5.29
CA ASP A 63 26.17 2.39 -6.21
C ASP A 63 25.65 2.57 -7.65
N THR A 64 25.69 3.80 -8.16
CA THR A 64 25.29 4.14 -9.54
C THR A 64 26.48 4.33 -10.47
N SER A 65 27.68 3.93 -10.07
CA SER A 65 28.91 4.08 -10.85
C SER A 65 28.78 3.47 -12.26
N PHE A 66 28.10 2.32 -12.37
CA PHE A 66 27.86 1.63 -13.63
C PHE A 66 26.88 2.36 -14.57
N MET A 67 26.03 3.26 -14.05
CA MET A 67 25.01 3.98 -14.83
C MET A 67 25.53 5.28 -15.43
N THR A 68 26.59 5.85 -14.87
CA THR A 68 27.20 7.12 -15.34
C THR A 68 27.62 7.11 -16.82
N ARG A 69 27.83 5.92 -17.39
CA ARG A 69 28.24 5.73 -18.78
C ARG A 69 27.07 5.48 -19.75
N VAL A 70 25.86 5.33 -19.23
CA VAL A 70 24.68 5.06 -20.06
C VAL A 70 24.11 6.39 -20.58
N PRO A 71 24.05 6.61 -21.90
CA PRO A 71 23.57 7.87 -22.46
C PRO A 71 22.14 8.20 -21.99
N GLY A 72 21.87 9.46 -21.66
CA GLY A 72 20.52 9.90 -21.27
C GLY A 72 20.04 9.45 -19.89
N VAL A 73 20.79 8.63 -19.16
CA VAL A 73 20.48 8.37 -17.75
C VAL A 73 20.87 9.60 -16.93
N GLU A 74 19.89 10.17 -16.23
CA GLU A 74 20.09 11.29 -15.33
C GLU A 74 20.12 10.79 -13.88
N LEU A 75 21.09 11.30 -13.10
CA LEU A 75 21.22 11.05 -11.67
C LEU A 75 20.96 12.33 -10.90
N LYS A 76 20.28 12.24 -9.75
CA LYS A 76 20.22 13.35 -8.79
C LYS A 76 21.53 13.51 -8.02
N SER A 77 21.64 14.61 -7.29
CA SER A 77 22.79 14.92 -6.43
C SER A 77 23.04 13.89 -5.31
N ASP A 78 22.00 13.19 -4.89
CA ASP A 78 22.03 12.09 -3.91
C ASP A 78 22.23 10.71 -4.57
N GLY A 79 22.57 10.67 -5.86
CA GLY A 79 22.94 9.45 -6.58
C GLY A 79 21.78 8.60 -7.08
N VAL A 80 20.52 8.94 -6.81
CA VAL A 80 19.37 8.18 -7.32
C VAL A 80 19.12 8.44 -8.81
N VAL A 81 18.59 7.42 -9.49
CA VAL A 81 18.31 7.39 -10.92
C VAL A 81 16.97 8.03 -11.22
N MET A 82 16.95 9.00 -12.14
CA MET A 82 15.71 9.60 -12.60
C MET A 82 14.96 8.65 -13.54
N VAL A 83 13.67 8.49 -13.26
CA VAL A 83 12.74 7.73 -14.09
C VAL A 83 11.46 8.53 -14.32
N ASN A 84 10.81 8.26 -15.44
CA ASN A 84 9.48 8.79 -15.73
C ASN A 84 8.39 8.00 -14.98
N GLU A 85 7.12 8.36 -15.22
CA GLU A 85 5.97 7.70 -14.61
C GLU A 85 5.90 6.20 -14.91
N ASN A 86 6.49 5.73 -16.00
CA ASN A 86 6.51 4.33 -16.41
C ASN A 86 7.70 3.54 -15.87
N MET A 87 8.49 4.15 -14.98
CA MET A 87 9.74 3.61 -14.41
C MET A 87 10.89 3.51 -15.43
N MET A 88 10.77 4.15 -16.60
CA MET A 88 11.83 4.17 -17.62
C MET A 88 12.79 5.34 -17.34
N THR A 89 14.09 5.06 -17.45
CA THR A 89 15.14 6.09 -17.42
C THR A 89 15.13 6.91 -18.71
N GLY A 90 16.01 7.92 -18.84
CA GLY A 90 16.17 8.62 -20.11
C GLY A 90 16.84 7.80 -21.23
N TYR A 91 17.36 6.60 -20.92
CA TYR A 91 17.77 5.64 -21.95
C TYR A 91 16.60 4.72 -22.34
N PRO A 92 16.17 4.72 -23.62
CA PRO A 92 15.02 3.92 -24.07
C PRO A 92 15.20 2.42 -23.78
N GLY A 93 14.20 1.82 -23.14
CA GLY A 93 14.20 0.40 -22.77
C GLY A 93 14.97 0.04 -21.50
N LEU A 94 15.59 1.02 -20.83
CA LEU A 94 16.19 0.83 -19.51
C LEU A 94 15.24 1.35 -18.42
N PHE A 95 14.88 0.48 -17.48
CA PHE A 95 13.95 0.76 -16.39
C PHE A 95 14.65 0.61 -15.03
N ALA A 96 14.18 1.37 -14.03
CA ALA A 96 14.70 1.32 -12.67
C ALA A 96 13.56 1.44 -11.65
N GLY A 97 13.74 0.89 -10.45
CA GLY A 97 12.73 0.85 -9.39
C GLY A 97 13.34 0.51 -8.03
N GLY A 98 12.54 0.50 -6.97
CA GLY A 98 13.05 0.38 -5.60
C GLY A 98 13.82 1.60 -5.12
N ASP A 99 14.77 1.41 -4.21
CA ASP A 99 15.47 2.51 -3.52
C ASP A 99 16.42 3.31 -4.41
N MET A 100 16.70 2.84 -5.63
CA MET A 100 17.51 3.54 -6.61
C MET A 100 16.80 4.63 -7.38
N VAL A 101 15.49 4.83 -7.18
CA VAL A 101 14.73 5.92 -7.78
C VAL A 101 14.20 6.88 -6.71
N PRO A 102 13.77 8.11 -7.06
CA PRO A 102 13.18 9.04 -6.11
C PRO A 102 11.85 8.52 -5.54
N SER A 103 11.88 7.82 -4.41
CA SER A 103 10.68 7.33 -3.71
C SER A 103 10.91 7.06 -2.24
N ASP A 104 9.80 6.82 -1.54
CA ASP A 104 9.82 6.27 -0.19
C ASP A 104 10.48 4.88 -0.21
N ARG A 105 11.44 4.68 0.70
CA ARG A 105 12.29 3.48 0.75
C ARG A 105 11.68 2.39 1.61
N THR A 106 10.45 1.99 1.27
CA THR A 106 9.77 0.89 1.94
C THR A 106 9.70 -0.33 1.02
N VAL A 107 9.68 -1.52 1.61
CA VAL A 107 9.58 -2.80 0.87
C VAL A 107 8.34 -2.80 -0.04
N THR A 108 7.21 -2.27 0.45
CA THR A 108 5.95 -2.23 -0.31
C THR A 108 6.05 -1.34 -1.55
N ILE A 109 6.74 -0.19 -1.44
CA ILE A 109 7.00 0.69 -2.59
C ILE A 109 7.95 0.02 -3.57
N GLY A 110 9.02 -0.62 -3.11
CA GLY A 110 9.95 -1.36 -3.97
C GLY A 110 9.26 -2.48 -4.76
N VAL A 111 8.41 -3.27 -4.11
CA VAL A 111 7.59 -4.29 -4.79
C VAL A 111 6.63 -3.65 -5.79
N GLY A 112 6.02 -2.51 -5.42
CA GLY A 112 5.15 -1.73 -6.31
C GLY A 112 5.87 -1.25 -7.57
N HIS A 113 7.10 -0.73 -7.42
CA HIS A 113 7.96 -0.34 -8.53
C HIS A 113 8.29 -1.51 -9.43
N GLY A 114 8.69 -2.66 -8.87
CA GLY A 114 8.96 -3.88 -9.66
C GLY A 114 7.75 -4.29 -10.50
N LYS A 115 6.55 -4.30 -9.91
CA LYS A 115 5.31 -4.63 -10.64
C LYS A 115 4.98 -3.60 -11.73
N LYS A 116 5.23 -2.32 -11.48
CA LYS A 116 4.99 -1.23 -12.45
C LYS A 116 5.98 -1.28 -13.61
N ALA A 117 7.26 -1.47 -13.32
CA ALA A 117 8.31 -1.63 -14.31
C ALA A 117 8.07 -2.87 -15.18
N ALA A 118 7.74 -4.03 -14.59
CA ALA A 118 7.48 -5.26 -15.34
C ALA A 118 6.37 -5.11 -16.40
N ARG A 119 5.27 -4.42 -16.06
CA ARG A 119 4.19 -4.14 -17.02
C ARG A 119 4.63 -3.24 -18.17
N ASN A 120 5.44 -2.22 -17.87
CA ASN A 120 5.94 -1.30 -18.89
C ASN A 120 7.05 -1.92 -19.75
N ILE A 121 7.89 -2.80 -19.17
CA ILE A 121 8.86 -3.60 -19.92
C ILE A 121 8.13 -4.51 -20.91
N ASP A 122 7.07 -5.21 -20.48
CA ASP A 122 6.28 -6.07 -21.39
C ASP A 122 5.62 -5.27 -22.52
N ALA A 123 5.01 -4.12 -22.21
CA ALA A 123 4.43 -3.24 -23.23
C ALA A 123 5.49 -2.72 -24.22
N TRP A 124 6.63 -2.25 -23.70
CA TRP A 124 7.75 -1.75 -24.49
C TRP A 124 8.30 -2.81 -25.45
N LEU A 125 8.48 -4.04 -24.97
CA LEU A 125 9.00 -5.14 -25.79
C LEU A 125 8.01 -5.60 -26.88
N ARG A 126 6.70 -5.52 -26.62
CA ARG A 126 5.67 -5.97 -27.57
C ARG A 126 5.30 -4.93 -28.62
N THR A 127 5.13 -3.68 -28.20
CA THR A 127 4.58 -2.62 -29.06
C THR A 127 5.48 -1.40 -29.19
N GLY A 128 6.52 -1.28 -28.36
CA GLY A 128 7.30 -0.04 -28.23
C GLY A 128 6.56 1.06 -27.47
N GLU A 129 5.41 0.76 -26.86
CA GLU A 129 4.57 1.72 -26.15
C GLU A 129 4.60 1.50 -24.63
N SER A 130 3.93 2.37 -23.89
CA SER A 130 3.79 2.27 -22.44
C SER A 130 2.55 1.48 -22.04
N TYR A 131 2.59 0.84 -20.87
CA TYR A 131 1.45 0.10 -20.36
C TYR A 131 0.31 1.05 -19.97
N VAL A 132 -0.84 0.90 -20.63
CA VAL A 132 -2.07 1.60 -20.25
C VAL A 132 -2.77 0.80 -19.16
N LYS A 133 -2.81 1.36 -17.96
CA LYS A 133 -3.55 0.76 -16.85
C LYS A 133 -5.05 0.90 -17.11
N PRO A 134 -5.84 -0.18 -17.02
CA PRO A 134 -7.29 -0.08 -17.06
C PRO A 134 -7.81 0.88 -15.99
N ALA A 135 -8.89 1.60 -16.31
CA ALA A 135 -9.59 2.44 -15.35
C ALA A 135 -9.93 1.61 -14.10
N LYS A 136 -9.64 2.16 -12.93
CA LYS A 136 -10.09 1.56 -11.67
C LYS A 136 -11.58 1.86 -11.52
N HIS A 137 -12.31 0.93 -10.90
CA HIS A 137 -13.64 1.24 -10.37
C HIS A 137 -13.55 2.29 -9.27
N ASP A 138 -14.65 2.98 -9.04
CA ASP A 138 -14.77 3.94 -7.95
C ASP A 138 -14.57 3.27 -6.59
N LEU A 139 -14.02 4.03 -5.66
CA LEU A 139 -13.84 3.56 -4.29
C LEU A 139 -15.20 3.49 -3.59
N ALA A 140 -15.46 2.36 -2.93
CA ALA A 140 -16.52 2.26 -1.94
C ALA A 140 -16.07 3.01 -0.67
N THR A 141 -16.63 4.19 -0.45
CA THR A 141 -16.41 4.94 0.80
C THR A 141 -17.15 4.28 1.95
N PHE A 142 -16.82 4.65 3.19
CA PHE A 142 -17.42 4.04 4.39
C PHE A 142 -18.97 4.16 4.41
N GLU A 143 -19.50 5.26 3.90
CA GLU A 143 -20.95 5.54 3.82
C GLU A 143 -21.67 4.59 2.85
N LYS A 144 -20.94 4.04 1.88
CA LYS A 144 -21.41 3.01 0.95
C LYS A 144 -21.21 1.59 1.52
N LEU A 145 -20.94 1.41 2.81
CA LEU A 145 -20.79 0.06 3.38
C LEU A 145 -22.00 -0.27 4.25
N HIS A 146 -22.65 -1.40 3.99
CA HIS A 146 -23.69 -1.94 4.86
C HIS A 146 -23.04 -2.65 6.06
N VAL A 147 -22.57 -1.86 7.03
CA VAL A 147 -21.86 -2.38 8.22
C VAL A 147 -22.72 -3.26 9.13
N TRP A 148 -24.04 -3.29 8.95
CA TRP A 148 -24.96 -4.19 9.64
C TRP A 148 -25.05 -5.58 8.99
N TYR A 149 -24.62 -5.72 7.73
CA TYR A 149 -24.60 -6.97 7.00
C TYR A 149 -23.42 -7.82 7.49
N TYR A 150 -23.66 -8.62 8.54
CA TYR A 150 -22.72 -9.52 9.21
C TYR A 150 -21.41 -8.88 9.71
N THR A 151 -21.47 -8.20 10.85
CA THR A 151 -20.28 -7.75 11.59
C THR A 151 -20.17 -8.26 13.03
N ASP A 152 -20.78 -9.41 13.37
CA ASP A 152 -20.47 -10.19 14.59
C ASP A 152 -19.06 -10.83 14.54
N ALA A 153 -18.10 -10.12 13.94
CA ALA A 153 -16.72 -10.49 13.75
C ALA A 153 -15.83 -9.36 14.27
N ALA A 154 -15.86 -9.12 15.58
CA ALA A 154 -14.93 -8.20 16.22
C ALA A 154 -13.49 -8.62 15.88
N GLN A 155 -12.64 -7.62 15.60
CA GLN A 155 -11.22 -7.86 15.32
C GLN A 155 -10.60 -8.70 16.43
N ARG A 156 -9.95 -9.80 16.07
CA ARG A 156 -9.17 -10.57 17.04
C ARG A 156 -7.84 -9.85 17.29
N PRO A 157 -7.44 -9.69 18.56
CA PRO A 157 -6.10 -9.21 18.86
C PRO A 157 -5.09 -10.28 18.41
N GLN A 158 -4.07 -9.87 17.66
CA GLN A 158 -2.94 -10.75 17.39
C GLN A 158 -2.11 -10.93 18.67
N SER A 159 -1.69 -12.16 18.92
CA SER A 159 -0.81 -12.44 20.06
C SER A 159 0.54 -11.77 19.84
N HIS A 160 1.10 -11.19 20.89
CA HIS A 160 2.46 -10.67 20.88
C HIS A 160 3.30 -11.50 21.85
N LEU A 161 4.58 -11.71 21.54
CA LEU A 161 5.49 -12.38 22.45
C LEU A 161 5.68 -11.56 23.73
N GLU A 162 5.81 -12.25 24.86
CA GLU A 162 6.16 -11.60 26.11
C GLU A 162 7.55 -10.95 26.02
N MET A 163 7.73 -9.81 26.69
CA MET A 163 8.97 -9.04 26.71
C MET A 163 10.23 -9.86 26.98
N LYS A 164 10.15 -10.83 27.91
CA LYS A 164 11.28 -11.70 28.26
C LYS A 164 11.77 -12.54 27.08
N VAL A 165 10.86 -12.92 26.18
CA VAL A 165 11.16 -13.73 25.00
C VAL A 165 11.61 -12.83 23.84
N ARG A 166 11.03 -11.64 23.70
CA ARG A 166 11.44 -10.62 22.71
C ARG A 166 12.92 -10.27 22.84
N GLN A 167 13.40 -10.09 24.08
CA GLN A 167 14.79 -9.72 24.37
C GLN A 167 15.83 -10.82 24.11
N THR A 168 15.40 -12.09 23.99
CA THR A 168 16.31 -13.25 24.00
C THR A 168 16.18 -14.16 22.78
N SER A 169 15.28 -13.83 21.84
CA SER A 169 15.04 -14.66 20.67
C SER A 169 14.80 -13.81 19.43
N PHE A 170 15.10 -14.39 18.26
CA PHE A 170 14.75 -13.82 16.95
C PHE A 170 13.40 -14.36 16.43
N THR A 171 12.52 -14.78 17.34
CA THR A 171 11.19 -15.27 16.96
C THR A 171 10.31 -14.09 16.58
N GLU A 172 9.46 -14.28 15.57
CA GLU A 172 8.48 -13.27 15.15
C GLU A 172 7.68 -12.75 16.36
N VAL A 173 7.75 -11.42 16.60
CA VAL A 173 7.13 -10.78 17.76
C VAL A 173 5.62 -10.77 17.64
N VAL A 174 5.11 -10.43 16.45
CA VAL A 174 3.68 -10.40 16.16
C VAL A 174 3.26 -11.77 15.61
N GLY A 175 2.51 -12.51 16.42
CA GLY A 175 2.03 -13.83 16.05
C GLY A 175 1.16 -13.80 14.79
N GLY A 176 1.43 -14.75 13.90
CA GLY A 176 0.54 -15.05 12.78
C GLY A 176 -0.80 -15.62 13.27
N LEU A 177 -1.81 -15.55 12.42
CA LEU A 177 -3.10 -16.17 12.68
C LEU A 177 -3.04 -17.67 12.40
N ASN A 178 -3.52 -18.50 13.31
CA ASN A 178 -3.74 -19.91 13.00
C ASN A 178 -4.92 -20.08 12.02
N GLN A 179 -5.08 -21.27 11.44
CA GLN A 179 -6.13 -21.50 10.43
C GLN A 179 -7.54 -21.12 10.90
N LYS A 180 -7.90 -21.39 12.16
CA LYS A 180 -9.23 -21.06 12.69
C LYS A 180 -9.42 -19.55 12.82
N GLU A 181 -8.40 -18.85 13.28
CA GLU A 181 -8.39 -17.38 13.40
C GLU A 181 -8.42 -16.71 12.03
N ALA A 182 -7.60 -17.18 11.08
CA ALA A 182 -7.59 -16.68 9.72
C ALA A 182 -8.95 -16.86 9.02
N LEU A 183 -9.59 -18.02 9.20
CA LEU A 183 -10.95 -18.26 8.69
C LEU A 183 -12.00 -17.38 9.37
N TYR A 184 -11.83 -17.04 10.65
CA TYR A 184 -12.71 -16.11 11.35
C TYR A 184 -12.55 -14.68 10.84
N GLU A 185 -11.32 -14.20 10.72
CA GLU A 185 -11.01 -12.86 10.17
C GLU A 185 -11.46 -12.71 8.72
N ALA A 186 -11.33 -13.77 7.91
CA ALA A 186 -11.80 -13.78 6.52
C ALA A 186 -13.34 -13.66 6.38
N LYS A 187 -14.11 -13.98 7.43
CA LYS A 187 -15.57 -13.80 7.43
C LYS A 187 -16.00 -12.35 7.62
N ARG A 188 -15.11 -11.46 8.07
CA ARG A 188 -15.39 -10.03 8.29
C ARG A 188 -15.38 -9.24 6.96
N CYS A 189 -16.03 -9.77 5.93
CA CYS A 189 -16.14 -9.09 4.64
C CYS A 189 -16.93 -7.79 4.84
N LEU A 190 -16.30 -6.64 4.62
CA LEU A 190 -16.96 -5.33 4.70
C LEU A 190 -17.72 -4.97 3.40
N SER A 191 -17.85 -5.92 2.47
CA SER A 191 -18.50 -5.70 1.17
C SER A 191 -17.92 -4.47 0.44
N CYS A 192 -16.60 -4.38 0.33
CA CYS A 192 -15.89 -3.16 -0.08
C CYS A 192 -15.92 -2.83 -1.59
N GLY A 193 -17.06 -2.98 -2.27
CA GLY A 193 -17.22 -2.51 -3.65
C GLY A 193 -17.24 -3.59 -4.74
N ASN A 194 -16.92 -4.84 -4.40
CA ASN A 194 -16.85 -5.93 -5.38
C ASN A 194 -18.02 -6.90 -5.21
N CYS A 195 -18.79 -7.10 -6.29
CA CYS A 195 -19.83 -8.13 -6.35
C CYS A 195 -19.24 -9.50 -6.06
N TYR A 196 -19.83 -10.20 -5.10
CA TYR A 196 -19.49 -11.57 -4.69
C TYR A 196 -20.64 -12.56 -4.92
N GLU A 197 -21.58 -12.21 -5.82
CA GLU A 197 -22.67 -13.09 -6.27
C GLU A 197 -23.57 -13.59 -5.14
N CYS A 198 -23.91 -12.69 -4.20
CA CYS A 198 -24.71 -13.01 -3.02
C CYS A 198 -26.20 -13.26 -3.29
N ASP A 199 -26.65 -13.08 -4.52
CA ASP A 199 -28.04 -13.17 -4.96
C ASP A 199 -29.03 -12.20 -4.31
N GLY A 200 -28.57 -11.25 -3.50
CA GLY A 200 -29.42 -10.24 -2.87
C GLY A 200 -30.20 -9.40 -3.89
N CYS A 201 -29.54 -8.92 -4.95
CA CYS A 201 -30.20 -8.18 -6.02
C CYS A 201 -31.19 -9.04 -6.83
N PHE A 202 -30.85 -10.32 -7.04
CA PHE A 202 -31.67 -11.28 -7.76
C PHE A 202 -32.96 -11.57 -7.01
N GLY A 203 -32.88 -11.87 -5.71
CA GLY A 203 -34.04 -12.16 -4.87
C GLY A 203 -34.90 -10.94 -4.52
N ALA A 204 -34.32 -9.73 -4.56
CA ALA A 204 -35.03 -8.51 -4.21
C ALA A 204 -35.76 -7.84 -5.39
N CYS A 205 -35.56 -8.31 -6.62
CA CYS A 205 -36.20 -7.73 -7.79
C CYS A 205 -37.67 -8.17 -7.88
N PRO A 206 -38.65 -7.25 -7.83
CA PRO A 206 -40.07 -7.63 -7.89
C PRO A 206 -40.53 -8.05 -9.29
N GLU A 207 -39.78 -7.67 -10.33
CA GLU A 207 -40.14 -7.87 -11.74
C GLU A 207 -39.32 -8.98 -12.43
N ASP A 208 -38.53 -9.74 -11.67
CA ASP A 208 -37.59 -10.74 -12.20
C ASP A 208 -36.62 -10.20 -13.28
N ALA A 209 -36.35 -8.88 -13.25
CA ALA A 209 -35.48 -8.19 -14.21
C ALA A 209 -33.98 -8.50 -14.05
N VAL A 210 -33.57 -9.29 -13.05
CA VAL A 210 -32.15 -9.60 -12.78
C VAL A 210 -31.83 -11.01 -13.28
N ILE A 211 -30.87 -11.12 -14.19
CA ILE A 211 -30.49 -12.36 -14.86
C ILE A 211 -29.13 -12.82 -14.37
N LYS A 212 -29.04 -14.05 -13.85
CA LYS A 212 -27.77 -14.67 -13.48
C LYS A 212 -27.01 -15.13 -14.73
N LEU A 213 -25.74 -14.75 -14.84
CA LEU A 213 -24.88 -15.14 -15.97
C LEU A 213 -24.01 -16.38 -15.69
N GLY A 214 -24.15 -16.96 -14.49
CA GLY A 214 -23.35 -18.10 -14.02
C GLY A 214 -22.13 -17.69 -13.19
N PRO A 215 -21.43 -18.66 -12.58
CA PRO A 215 -20.35 -18.39 -11.63
C PRO A 215 -19.23 -17.51 -12.21
N GLY A 216 -18.91 -16.42 -11.51
CA GLY A 216 -17.90 -15.45 -11.91
C GLY A 216 -18.34 -14.44 -12.97
N ASN A 217 -19.54 -14.60 -13.56
CA ASN A 217 -20.06 -13.72 -14.60
C ASN A 217 -21.08 -12.70 -14.06
N ARG A 218 -21.42 -12.75 -12.76
CA ARG A 218 -22.31 -11.79 -12.09
C ARG A 218 -23.73 -11.78 -12.69
N TYR A 219 -24.34 -10.59 -12.79
CA TYR A 219 -25.72 -10.40 -13.19
C TYR A 219 -25.82 -9.44 -14.38
N ARG A 220 -26.86 -9.64 -15.19
CA ARG A 220 -27.34 -8.70 -16.21
C ARG A 220 -28.73 -8.22 -15.82
N TYR A 221 -29.12 -7.02 -16.25
CA TYR A 221 -30.44 -6.46 -16.02
C TYR A 221 -31.23 -6.44 -17.33
N ASP A 222 -32.46 -6.94 -17.28
CA ASP A 222 -33.45 -6.80 -18.34
C ASP A 222 -34.16 -5.46 -18.17
N TYR A 223 -33.80 -4.49 -18.99
CA TYR A 223 -34.36 -3.14 -18.88
C TYR A 223 -35.82 -3.07 -19.33
N ASP A 224 -36.32 -4.04 -20.10
CA ASP A 224 -37.72 -4.08 -20.51
C ASP A 224 -38.65 -4.48 -19.34
N LEU A 225 -38.09 -5.18 -18.35
CA LEU A 225 -38.79 -5.55 -17.11
C LEU A 225 -38.47 -4.61 -15.94
N CYS A 226 -37.38 -3.84 -16.02
CA CYS A 226 -36.92 -2.99 -14.93
C CYS A 226 -37.82 -1.75 -14.77
N THR A 227 -38.51 -1.64 -13.64
CA THR A 227 -39.35 -0.49 -13.30
C THR A 227 -38.60 0.69 -12.66
N GLY A 228 -37.28 0.60 -12.49
CA GLY A 228 -36.48 1.65 -11.87
C GLY A 228 -36.67 1.83 -10.36
N CYS A 229 -37.32 0.87 -9.67
CA CYS A 229 -37.64 0.96 -8.23
C CYS A 229 -36.44 1.00 -7.27
N ALA A 230 -35.21 0.82 -7.75
CA ALA A 230 -33.94 0.86 -7.00
C ALA A 230 -33.76 -0.18 -5.87
N VAL A 231 -34.71 -1.11 -5.64
CA VAL A 231 -34.61 -2.10 -4.56
C VAL A 231 -33.34 -2.96 -4.68
N CYS A 232 -32.96 -3.37 -5.89
CA CYS A 232 -31.74 -4.15 -6.11
C CYS A 232 -30.47 -3.35 -5.77
N PHE A 233 -30.47 -2.04 -6.03
CA PHE A 233 -29.41 -1.10 -5.71
C PHE A 233 -29.29 -0.90 -4.20
N GLU A 234 -30.41 -0.58 -3.53
CA GLU A 234 -30.45 -0.33 -2.07
C GLU A 234 -30.08 -1.55 -1.24
N GLN A 235 -30.35 -2.76 -1.72
CA GLN A 235 -30.01 -3.99 -1.01
C GLN A 235 -28.58 -4.47 -1.29
N CYS A 236 -27.88 -3.91 -2.28
CA CYS A 236 -26.56 -4.38 -2.67
C CYS A 236 -25.54 -4.10 -1.55
N PRO A 237 -25.06 -5.11 -0.81
CA PRO A 237 -24.18 -4.86 0.33
C PRO A 237 -22.82 -4.29 -0.11
N CYS A 238 -22.43 -4.52 -1.36
CA CYS A 238 -21.19 -4.07 -1.94
C CYS A 238 -21.32 -2.87 -2.88
N HIS A 239 -22.51 -2.29 -3.03
CA HIS A 239 -22.73 -1.14 -3.93
C HIS A 239 -22.16 -1.34 -5.34
N ALA A 240 -22.24 -2.57 -5.85
CA ALA A 240 -21.77 -2.95 -7.18
C ALA A 240 -22.77 -2.61 -8.30
N ILE A 241 -23.87 -1.93 -7.96
CA ILE A 241 -24.94 -1.53 -8.86
C ILE A 241 -24.96 -0.01 -8.85
N GLU A 242 -25.15 0.60 -10.01
CA GLU A 242 -25.36 2.03 -10.17
C GLU A 242 -26.71 2.24 -10.85
N MET A 243 -27.51 3.18 -10.32
CA MET A 243 -28.76 3.58 -10.96
C MET A 243 -28.45 4.62 -12.04
N ILE A 244 -28.86 4.33 -13.27
CA ILE A 244 -28.78 5.27 -14.39
C ILE A 244 -30.18 5.82 -14.68
N PRO A 245 -30.30 7.09 -15.08
CA PRO A 245 -31.57 7.62 -15.58
C PRO A 245 -32.06 6.80 -16.78
N GLU A 246 -33.37 6.62 -16.87
CA GLU A 246 -33.98 6.08 -18.09
C GLU A 246 -33.65 7.03 -19.24
N PRO A 247 -33.06 6.53 -20.35
CA PRO A 247 -32.80 7.37 -21.50
C PRO A 247 -34.12 7.95 -22.00
N PRO A 248 -34.17 9.23 -22.40
CA PRO A 248 -35.37 9.81 -22.95
C PRO A 248 -35.83 8.96 -24.14
N THR A 249 -37.08 8.53 -24.12
CA THR A 249 -37.71 7.92 -25.28
C THR A 249 -37.59 8.92 -26.42
N GLU A 250 -37.05 8.52 -27.57
CA GLU A 250 -37.09 9.33 -28.77
C GLU A 250 -38.57 9.54 -29.10
N THR A 251 -39.16 10.62 -28.58
CA THR A 251 -40.49 11.05 -28.95
C THR A 251 -40.43 11.34 -30.43
N SER A 252 -41.22 10.59 -31.19
CA SER A 252 -41.52 10.85 -32.58
C SER A 252 -42.21 12.22 -32.72
N GLU A 253 -41.44 13.30 -32.64
CA GLU A 253 -41.81 14.58 -33.25
C GLU A 253 -41.54 14.47 -34.76
N GLN A 254 -42.30 13.61 -35.42
CA GLN A 254 -42.61 13.69 -36.84
C GLN A 254 -44.07 13.30 -37.03
N ALA A 255 -44.97 14.24 -36.75
CA ALA A 255 -46.29 14.30 -37.37
C ALA A 255 -46.92 15.69 -37.14
N VAL A 256 -46.73 16.55 -38.16
CA VAL A 256 -47.57 17.69 -38.62
C VAL A 256 -48.00 18.74 -37.60
#